data_AF-A0A940LBJ3-F1
#
_entry.id   AF-A0A940LBJ3-F1
#
_cell.length_a   1.000
_cell.length_b   1.000
_cell.length_c   1.000
_cell.angle_alpha   90.00
_cell.angle_beta   90.00
_cell.angle_gamma   90.00
#
_symmetry.space_group_name_H-M   'P 1'
#
loop_
_entity.id
_entity.type
_entity.pdbx_description
1 polymer ?
#
loop_
_entity_poly.entity_id
_entity_poly.type
_entity_poly.pdbx_seq_one_letter_code
_entity_poly.pdbx_strand_id
1 'polypeptide(L)'
;LGGGLFICFLCCVFLAKQDRKRLTMEINYELDDTIKEVYDKFLTYFSDAAKSNKIWQIIHSQSTHDWKRNAGAGKLVNRVSVRGIYTNKRPASYFKTNVQIPSLQLKGTELYFFPERLVVKKSGQFAAVFYKNLNIDKHSSRFIEEEGVPSDAQIVDYTWKFVNKNGGPDRRFNNNRQLPICYYSYYSFTSSSGIYETICTSRNGAFDNFSQFVTAIGQFQRKMQLN
;
A
#
# COMPACT_ATOMS: atom_id res chain seq x y z
N LEU A 1 -10.81 -6.97 -51.93
CA LEU A 1 -10.09 -6.61 -50.69
C LEU A 1 -11.02 -6.06 -49.58
N GLY A 2 -12.02 -5.22 -49.87
CA GLY A 2 -12.91 -4.65 -48.84
C GLY A 2 -13.85 -5.62 -48.10
N GLY A 3 -14.42 -6.63 -48.78
CA GLY A 3 -15.37 -7.56 -48.16
C GLY A 3 -14.77 -8.49 -47.10
N GLY A 4 -13.56 -8.98 -47.32
CA GLY A 4 -12.85 -9.83 -46.35
C GLY A 4 -12.46 -9.08 -45.08
N LEU A 5 -12.04 -7.82 -45.19
CA LEU A 5 -11.76 -6.96 -44.05
C LEU A 5 -13.02 -6.67 -43.23
N PHE A 6 -14.16 -6.48 -43.88
CA PHE A 6 -15.44 -6.26 -43.21
C PHE A 6 -15.91 -7.48 -42.41
N ILE A 7 -15.80 -8.69 -42.99
CA ILE A 7 -16.13 -9.95 -42.30
C ILE A 7 -15.19 -10.17 -41.11
N CYS A 8 -13.88 -10.00 -41.29
CA CYS A 8 -12.91 -10.10 -40.19
C CYS A 8 -13.23 -9.10 -39.06
N PHE A 9 -13.59 -7.86 -39.39
CA PHE A 9 -14.00 -6.87 -38.41
C PHE A 9 -15.24 -7.31 -37.62
N LEU A 10 -16.28 -7.79 -38.31
CA LEU A 10 -17.49 -8.31 -37.66
C LEU A 10 -17.19 -9.51 -36.77
N CYS A 11 -16.36 -10.44 -37.22
CA CYS A 11 -15.88 -11.58 -36.41
C CYS A 11 -15.12 -11.11 -35.17
N CYS A 12 -14.21 -10.14 -35.29
CA CYS A 12 -13.47 -9.57 -34.15
C CYS A 12 -14.43 -8.91 -33.13
N VAL A 13 -15.42 -8.15 -33.59
CA VAL A 13 -16.42 -7.53 -32.70
C VAL A 13 -17.28 -8.58 -32.01
N PHE A 14 -17.69 -9.63 -32.73
CA PHE A 14 -18.46 -10.73 -32.15
C PHE A 14 -17.64 -11.50 -31.10
N LEU A 15 -16.39 -11.86 -31.40
CA LEU A 15 -15.48 -12.52 -30.48
C LEU A 15 -15.20 -11.64 -29.25
N ALA A 16 -14.95 -10.34 -29.44
CA ALA A 16 -14.76 -9.41 -28.32
C ALA A 16 -16.00 -9.30 -27.42
N LYS A 17 -17.21 -9.36 -27.97
CA LYS A 17 -18.46 -9.42 -27.18
C LYS A 17 -18.60 -10.74 -26.43
N GLN A 18 -18.27 -11.85 -27.06
CA GLN A 18 -18.30 -13.19 -26.46
C GLN A 18 -17.29 -13.28 -25.29
N ASP A 19 -16.06 -12.83 -25.52
CA ASP A 19 -14.99 -12.79 -24.52
C ASP A 19 -15.36 -11.88 -23.36
N ARG A 20 -15.95 -10.70 -23.63
CA ARG A 20 -16.43 -9.82 -22.57
C ARG A 20 -17.46 -10.52 -21.68
N LYS A 21 -18.39 -11.31 -22.24
CA LYS A 21 -19.35 -12.07 -21.44
C LYS A 21 -18.68 -13.18 -20.63
N ARG A 22 -17.75 -13.93 -21.24
CA ARG A 22 -17.05 -15.05 -20.60
C ARG A 22 -16.11 -14.62 -19.48
N LEU A 23 -15.44 -13.48 -19.65
CA LEU A 23 -14.44 -12.97 -18.72
C LEU A 23 -15.01 -12.03 -17.65
N THR A 24 -16.29 -11.64 -17.75
CA THR A 24 -16.91 -10.78 -16.74
C THR A 24 -17.02 -11.54 -15.42
N MET A 25 -16.35 -11.02 -14.39
CA MET A 25 -16.49 -11.46 -13.01
C MET A 25 -17.22 -10.37 -12.25
N GLU A 26 -18.36 -10.71 -11.64
CA GLU A 26 -19.21 -9.75 -10.95
C GLU A 26 -19.37 -10.13 -9.49
N ILE A 27 -19.03 -9.20 -8.59
CA ILE A 27 -19.25 -9.32 -7.14
C ILE A 27 -20.06 -8.11 -6.70
N ASN A 28 -21.31 -8.33 -6.32
CA ASN A 28 -22.17 -7.30 -5.77
C ASN A 28 -22.36 -7.54 -4.27
N TYR A 29 -22.28 -6.46 -3.51
CA TYR A 29 -22.45 -6.45 -2.07
C TYR A 29 -23.85 -5.95 -1.72
N GLU A 30 -24.59 -6.74 -0.95
CA GLU A 30 -25.82 -6.30 -0.31
C GLU A 30 -25.42 -5.65 1.02
N LEU A 31 -25.47 -4.33 1.06
CA LEU A 31 -25.13 -3.54 2.23
C LEU A 31 -26.43 -2.94 2.78
N ASP A 32 -26.80 -3.32 4.00
CA ASP A 32 -27.79 -2.55 4.75
C ASP A 32 -27.22 -1.19 5.16
N ASP A 33 -28.07 -0.31 5.71
CA ASP A 33 -27.65 1.04 6.10
C ASP A 33 -26.51 1.04 7.13
N THR A 34 -26.48 0.06 8.03
CA THR A 34 -25.44 -0.04 9.07
C THR A 34 -24.10 -0.44 8.47
N ILE A 35 -24.07 -1.46 7.61
CA ILE A 35 -22.84 -1.91 6.95
C ILE A 35 -22.36 -0.86 5.95
N LYS A 36 -23.28 -0.14 5.30
CA LYS A 36 -22.93 0.97 4.41
C LYS A 36 -22.18 2.08 5.15
N GLU A 37 -22.65 2.48 6.34
CA GLU A 37 -21.92 3.46 7.16
C GLU A 37 -20.53 2.97 7.57
N VAL A 38 -20.39 1.69 7.93
CA VAL A 38 -19.09 1.06 8.23
C VAL A 38 -18.19 1.13 7.00
N TYR A 39 -18.74 0.87 5.81
CA TYR A 39 -17.99 0.91 4.57
C TYR A 39 -17.58 2.34 4.17
N ASP A 40 -18.44 3.32 4.37
CA ASP A 40 -18.11 4.73 4.11
C ASP A 40 -16.98 5.22 5.03
N LYS A 41 -16.95 4.77 6.30
CA LYS A 41 -15.81 5.02 7.21
C LYS A 41 -14.52 4.35 6.71
N PHE A 42 -14.60 3.11 6.22
CA PHE A 42 -13.46 2.42 5.61
C PHE A 42 -12.86 3.23 4.45
N LEU A 43 -13.71 3.71 3.53
CA LEU A 43 -13.30 4.54 2.40
C LEU A 43 -12.72 5.88 2.86
N THR A 44 -13.33 6.51 3.86
CA THR A 44 -12.87 7.79 4.43
C THR A 44 -11.48 7.66 5.05
N TYR A 45 -11.24 6.63 5.85
CA TYR A 45 -9.94 6.40 6.46
C TYR A 45 -8.85 6.09 5.43
N PHE A 46 -9.16 5.32 4.38
CA PHE A 46 -8.20 5.10 3.30
C PHE A 46 -7.92 6.40 2.52
N SER A 47 -8.96 7.18 2.23
CA SER A 47 -8.83 8.44 1.51
C SER A 47 -7.99 9.44 2.30
N ASP A 48 -8.13 9.49 3.62
CA ASP A 48 -7.25 10.30 4.46
C ASP A 48 -5.81 9.78 4.39
N ALA A 49 -5.59 8.48 4.56
CA ALA A 49 -4.27 7.86 4.46
C ALA A 49 -3.56 8.20 3.13
N ALA A 50 -4.33 8.25 2.04
CA ALA A 50 -3.84 8.58 0.72
C ALA A 50 -3.36 10.03 0.54
N LYS A 51 -3.67 10.94 1.47
CA LYS A 51 -3.21 12.34 1.45
C LYS A 51 -1.77 12.51 1.91
N SER A 52 -1.09 11.46 2.38
CA SER A 52 0.35 11.53 2.68
C SER A 52 1.13 11.87 1.41
N ASN A 53 1.94 12.93 1.43
CA ASN A 53 2.64 13.45 0.26
C ASN A 53 3.60 12.42 -0.35
N LYS A 54 4.23 11.59 0.50
CA LYS A 54 5.01 10.45 0.07
C LYS A 54 4.56 9.19 0.78
N ILE A 55 4.44 8.14 -0.02
CA ILE A 55 4.25 6.77 0.42
C ILE A 55 5.29 5.94 -0.33
N TRP A 56 6.11 5.21 0.42
CA TRP A 56 7.15 4.35 -0.12
C TRP A 56 6.86 2.88 0.24
N GLN A 57 7.26 1.97 -0.62
CA GLN A 57 7.44 0.56 -0.28
C GLN A 57 8.86 0.34 0.21
N ILE A 58 9.01 -0.43 1.29
CA ILE A 58 10.32 -0.89 1.76
C ILE A 58 10.68 -2.17 1.00
N ILE A 59 11.84 -2.18 0.36
CA ILE A 59 12.34 -3.35 -0.38
C ILE A 59 13.15 -4.21 0.57
N HIS A 60 12.63 -5.40 0.87
CA HIS A 60 13.32 -6.38 1.69
C HIS A 60 14.42 -7.07 0.86
N SER A 61 15.70 -6.90 1.23
CA SER A 61 16.77 -7.82 0.81
C SER A 61 16.73 -9.07 1.69
N GLN A 62 16.98 -10.25 1.13
CA GLN A 62 16.85 -11.55 1.80
C GLN A 62 17.43 -11.56 3.23
N SER A 63 16.53 -11.58 4.22
CA SER A 63 16.67 -11.92 5.66
C SER A 63 15.73 -11.02 6.48
N THR A 64 14.64 -11.59 6.98
CA THR A 64 13.56 -10.89 7.67
C THR A 64 13.88 -10.67 9.14
N HIS A 65 14.61 -9.60 9.46
CA HIS A 65 14.55 -8.89 10.75
C HIS A 65 15.29 -7.54 10.74
N ASP A 66 16.28 -7.39 9.87
CA ASP A 66 17.25 -6.30 9.96
C ASP A 66 16.70 -4.94 9.58
N TRP A 67 15.66 -4.88 8.75
CA TRP A 67 15.14 -3.60 8.30
C TRP A 67 14.57 -2.75 9.44
N LYS A 68 13.95 -3.37 10.47
CA LYS A 68 13.46 -2.67 11.68
C LYS A 68 14.63 -2.08 12.48
N ARG A 69 15.74 -2.81 12.58
CA ARG A 69 16.98 -2.35 13.24
C ARG A 69 17.66 -1.22 12.47
N ASN A 70 17.59 -1.29 11.14
CA ASN A 70 18.22 -0.34 10.23
C ASN A 70 17.33 0.86 9.90
N ALA A 71 16.08 0.88 10.38
CA ALA A 71 15.12 1.95 10.10
C ALA A 71 15.62 3.35 10.53
N GLY A 72 16.54 3.41 11.49
CA GLY A 72 17.21 4.62 11.99
C GLY A 72 18.38 5.12 11.13
N ALA A 73 18.96 4.25 10.31
CA ALA A 73 20.11 4.54 9.48
C ALA A 73 19.62 4.89 8.07
N GLY A 74 19.36 6.17 7.81
CA GLY A 74 18.72 6.64 6.56
C GLY A 74 19.32 6.11 5.25
N LYS A 75 20.59 5.68 5.25
CA LYS A 75 21.28 5.11 4.08
C LYS A 75 21.07 3.61 3.86
N LEU A 76 20.59 2.86 4.87
CA LEU A 76 20.48 1.39 4.82
C LEU A 76 19.08 0.88 4.47
N VAL A 77 18.05 1.71 4.61
CA VAL A 77 16.68 1.33 4.25
C VAL A 77 16.46 1.54 2.77
N ASN A 78 16.47 0.46 1.99
CA ASN A 78 16.09 0.51 0.59
C ASN A 78 14.56 0.72 0.48
N ARG A 79 14.15 1.89 -0.01
CA ARG A 79 12.74 2.23 -0.24
C ARG A 79 12.52 2.77 -1.65
N VAL A 80 11.34 2.51 -2.19
CA VAL A 80 10.93 3.02 -3.51
C VAL A 80 9.54 3.64 -3.40
N SER A 81 9.26 4.72 -4.13
CA SER A 81 7.90 5.27 -4.16
C SER A 81 6.90 4.21 -4.62
N VAL A 82 5.72 4.17 -4.00
CA VAL A 82 4.63 3.33 -4.52
C VAL A 82 4.26 3.81 -5.94
N ARG A 83 3.85 2.88 -6.81
CA ARG A 83 3.47 3.19 -8.20
C ARG A 83 2.13 3.91 -8.30
N GLY A 84 1.27 3.75 -7.31
CA GLY A 84 0.00 4.44 -7.26
C GLY A 84 -0.79 4.11 -6.00
N ILE A 85 -1.68 5.03 -5.66
CA ILE A 85 -2.68 4.89 -4.62
C ILE A 85 -4.01 5.35 -5.21
N TYR A 86 -5.05 4.54 -5.07
CA TYR A 86 -6.33 4.80 -5.72
C TYR A 86 -7.44 4.55 -4.72
N THR A 87 -8.34 5.51 -4.55
CA THR A 87 -9.56 5.35 -3.74
C THR A 87 -10.54 4.36 -4.38
N ASN A 88 -10.48 4.20 -5.70
CA ASN A 88 -11.27 3.22 -6.43
C ASN A 88 -10.51 2.69 -7.65
N LYS A 89 -10.03 1.45 -7.57
CA LYS A 89 -9.41 0.73 -8.70
C LYS A 89 -9.72 -0.75 -8.61
N ARG A 90 -10.16 -1.32 -9.72
CA ARG A 90 -10.53 -2.73 -9.81
C ARG A 90 -9.31 -3.61 -10.12
N PRO A 91 -9.29 -4.88 -9.66
CA PRO A 91 -8.17 -5.81 -9.88
C PRO A 91 -7.97 -6.25 -11.33
N ALA A 92 -9.03 -6.21 -12.14
CA ALA A 92 -9.04 -6.58 -13.55
C ALA A 92 -10.09 -5.77 -14.33
N SER A 93 -9.89 -5.62 -15.64
CA SER A 93 -10.76 -4.82 -16.52
C SER A 93 -12.19 -5.35 -16.63
N TYR A 94 -12.37 -6.66 -16.54
CA TYR A 94 -13.69 -7.32 -16.60
C TYR A 94 -14.31 -7.58 -15.22
N PHE A 95 -13.66 -7.09 -14.15
CA PHE A 95 -14.22 -7.16 -12.81
C PHE A 95 -15.27 -6.07 -12.63
N LYS A 96 -16.47 -6.46 -12.18
CA LYS A 96 -17.58 -5.58 -11.87
C LYS A 96 -17.95 -5.72 -10.40
N THR A 97 -18.24 -4.58 -9.79
CA THR A 97 -18.74 -4.52 -8.42
C THR A 97 -19.48 -3.20 -8.20
N ASN A 98 -20.39 -3.20 -7.24
CA ASN A 98 -21.14 -2.02 -6.80
C ASN A 98 -20.43 -1.22 -5.69
N VAL A 99 -19.28 -1.68 -5.19
CA VAL A 99 -18.50 -0.97 -4.17
C VAL A 99 -17.21 -0.37 -4.74
N GLN A 100 -16.74 0.74 -4.17
CA GLN A 100 -15.42 1.31 -4.51
C GLN A 100 -14.31 0.46 -3.90
N ILE A 101 -13.21 0.18 -4.61
CA ILE A 101 -12.11 -0.63 -4.07
C ILE A 101 -10.86 0.22 -3.89
N PRO A 102 -10.50 0.59 -2.64
CA PRO A 102 -9.22 1.18 -2.34
C PRO A 102 -8.06 0.27 -2.72
N SER A 103 -6.97 0.84 -3.24
CA SER A 103 -5.81 0.04 -3.66
C SER A 103 -4.48 0.76 -3.52
N LEU A 104 -3.44 -0.03 -3.27
CA LEU A 104 -2.03 0.37 -3.29
C LEU A 104 -1.29 -0.44 -4.35
N GLN A 105 -0.68 0.26 -5.30
CA GLN A 105 0.16 -0.36 -6.32
C GLN A 105 1.62 -0.23 -5.88
N LEU A 106 2.22 -1.32 -5.44
CA LEU A 106 3.63 -1.41 -5.05
C LEU A 106 4.49 -1.81 -6.26
N LYS A 107 5.80 -2.02 -6.05
CA LYS A 107 6.70 -2.57 -7.06
C LYS A 107 6.47 -4.07 -7.22
N GLY A 108 5.64 -4.45 -8.19
CA GLY A 108 5.38 -5.85 -8.56
C GLY A 108 4.27 -6.54 -7.77
N THR A 109 3.74 -5.88 -6.74
CA THR A 109 2.58 -6.32 -5.94
C THR A 109 1.51 -5.24 -5.98
N GLU A 110 0.24 -5.62 -6.12
CA GLU A 110 -0.91 -4.72 -6.03
C GLU A 110 -1.83 -5.20 -4.90
N LEU A 111 -2.19 -4.30 -4.00
CA LEU A 111 -3.04 -4.55 -2.85
C LEU A 111 -4.41 -3.92 -3.11
N TYR A 112 -5.47 -4.72 -3.06
CA TYR A 112 -6.86 -4.30 -3.24
C TYR A 112 -7.64 -4.61 -1.97
N PHE A 113 -8.10 -3.56 -1.30
CA PHE A 113 -8.77 -3.66 -0.02
C PHE A 113 -10.29 -3.77 -0.24
N PHE A 114 -10.79 -5.01 -0.26
CA PHE A 114 -12.23 -5.30 -0.32
C PHE A 114 -12.86 -5.15 1.09
N PRO A 115 -14.19 -5.05 1.20
CA PRO A 115 -14.86 -4.91 2.50
C PRO A 115 -14.44 -5.95 3.55
N GLU A 116 -14.18 -7.19 3.15
CA GLU A 116 -13.91 -8.31 4.06
C GLU A 116 -12.49 -8.89 3.95
N ARG A 117 -11.73 -8.58 2.91
CA ARG A 117 -10.43 -9.20 2.65
C ARG A 117 -9.48 -8.31 1.88
N LEU A 118 -8.20 -8.57 2.02
CA LEU A 118 -7.16 -8.04 1.16
C LEU A 118 -6.97 -9.00 -0.02
N VAL A 119 -7.18 -8.51 -1.25
CA VAL A 119 -6.80 -9.22 -2.48
C VAL A 119 -5.44 -8.70 -2.93
N VAL A 120 -4.49 -9.61 -3.12
CA VAL A 120 -3.13 -9.31 -3.56
C VAL A 120 -2.94 -9.84 -4.96
N LYS A 121 -2.42 -9.01 -5.86
CA LYS A 121 -2.02 -9.39 -7.21
C LYS A 121 -0.50 -9.30 -7.34
N LYS A 122 0.16 -10.40 -7.67
CA LYS A 122 1.62 -10.46 -7.85
C LYS A 122 1.96 -11.29 -9.07
N SER A 123 2.72 -10.72 -10.01
CA SER A 123 3.10 -11.37 -11.27
C SER A 123 1.91 -12.01 -12.03
N GLY A 124 0.74 -11.35 -12.01
CA GLY A 124 -0.49 -11.82 -12.66
C GLY A 124 -1.30 -12.84 -11.86
N GLN A 125 -0.76 -13.37 -10.76
CA GLN A 125 -1.47 -14.28 -9.85
C GLN A 125 -2.20 -13.51 -8.76
N PHE A 126 -3.34 -14.04 -8.33
CA PHE A 126 -4.17 -13.46 -7.28
C PHE A 126 -4.16 -14.35 -6.04
N ALA A 127 -4.04 -13.72 -4.88
CA ALA A 127 -4.27 -14.32 -3.59
C ALA A 127 -5.26 -13.45 -2.80
N ALA A 128 -5.99 -14.03 -1.86
CA ALA A 128 -6.92 -13.29 -1.03
C ALA A 128 -6.78 -13.72 0.43
N VAL A 129 -6.76 -12.76 1.35
CA VAL A 129 -6.60 -12.98 2.79
C VAL A 129 -7.67 -12.20 3.53
N PHE A 130 -8.55 -12.92 4.24
CA PHE A 130 -9.51 -12.29 5.14
C PHE A 130 -8.80 -11.47 6.21
N TYR A 131 -9.40 -10.35 6.63
CA TYR A 131 -8.78 -9.47 7.61
C TYR A 131 -8.52 -10.14 8.97
N LYS A 132 -9.29 -11.17 9.35
CA LYS A 132 -8.97 -12.01 10.54
C LYS A 132 -7.60 -12.69 10.49
N ASN A 133 -7.06 -12.91 9.29
CA ASN A 133 -5.80 -13.59 9.01
C ASN A 133 -4.71 -12.61 8.51
N LEU A 134 -5.03 -11.31 8.46
CA LEU A 134 -4.09 -10.25 8.12
C LEU A 134 -3.61 -9.58 9.41
N ASN A 135 -2.30 -9.53 9.60
CA ASN A 135 -1.69 -8.75 10.66
C ASN A 135 -1.10 -7.46 10.08
N ILE A 136 -1.39 -6.32 10.72
CA ILE A 136 -0.87 -5.00 10.34
C ILE A 136 -0.09 -4.44 11.52
N ASP A 137 1.23 -4.58 11.46
CA ASP A 137 2.12 -4.00 12.47
C ASP A 137 2.42 -2.55 12.12
N LYS A 138 2.31 -1.67 13.12
CA LYS A 138 2.64 -0.25 13.02
C LYS A 138 3.90 0.04 13.83
N HIS A 139 4.79 0.86 13.30
CA HIS A 139 5.86 1.48 14.07
C HIS A 139 6.32 2.75 13.39
N SER A 140 7.11 3.55 14.09
CA SER A 140 7.69 4.77 13.54
C SER A 140 9.20 4.76 13.78
N SER A 141 9.95 5.38 12.87
CA SER A 141 11.40 5.49 12.97
C SER A 141 11.90 6.85 12.50
N ARG A 142 13.07 7.22 13.04
CA ARG A 142 13.86 8.36 12.56
C ARG A 142 14.50 7.99 11.22
N PHE A 143 14.43 8.86 10.23
CA PHE A 143 15.02 8.65 8.91
C PHE A 143 15.78 9.90 8.48
N ILE A 144 17.05 9.75 8.11
CA ILE A 144 17.87 10.86 7.62
C ILE A 144 17.52 11.13 6.15
N GLU A 145 16.96 12.30 5.85
CA GLU A 145 16.65 12.70 4.49
C GLU A 145 17.82 13.44 3.83
N GLU A 146 18.36 12.86 2.76
CA GLU A 146 19.41 13.49 1.95
C GLU A 146 18.83 14.19 0.71
N GLU A 147 17.83 13.62 0.05
CA GLU A 147 17.35 14.07 -1.26
C GLU A 147 16.29 15.19 -1.18
N GLY A 148 15.58 15.29 -0.06
CA GLY A 148 14.57 16.33 0.19
C GLY A 148 13.53 15.89 1.19
N VAL A 149 13.02 16.83 1.98
CA VAL A 149 12.00 16.56 3.00
C VAL A 149 10.60 16.81 2.44
N PRO A 150 9.69 15.82 2.51
CA PRO A 150 8.28 16.06 2.19
C PRO A 150 7.68 17.13 3.09
N SER A 151 6.82 18.01 2.57
CA SER A 151 6.27 19.13 3.35
C SER A 151 5.33 18.72 4.50
N ASP A 152 4.88 17.47 4.51
CA ASP A 152 4.06 16.86 5.58
C ASP A 152 4.89 16.00 6.56
N ALA A 153 6.20 15.94 6.39
CA ALA A 153 7.10 15.21 7.25
C ALA A 153 7.42 16.02 8.52
N GLN A 154 7.44 15.33 9.66
CA GLN A 154 7.90 15.90 10.92
C GLN A 154 9.43 15.77 11.02
N ILE A 155 10.16 16.88 10.99
CA ILE A 155 11.58 16.91 11.33
C ILE A 155 11.72 16.87 12.86
N VAL A 156 12.47 15.92 13.38
CA VAL A 156 12.66 15.71 14.83
C VAL A 156 14.08 15.97 15.31
N ASP A 157 15.06 16.00 14.40
CA ASP A 157 16.46 16.27 14.72
C ASP A 157 17.23 16.61 13.43
N TYR A 158 18.52 16.92 13.55
CA TYR A 158 19.44 17.11 12.44
C TYR A 158 20.76 16.37 12.70
N THR A 159 21.37 15.87 11.64
CA THR A 159 22.71 15.28 11.69
C THR A 159 23.60 15.90 10.62
N TRP A 160 24.90 15.60 10.63
CA TRP A 160 25.83 16.03 9.61
C TRP A 160 26.01 14.96 8.54
N LYS A 161 26.17 15.35 7.27
CA LYS A 161 26.47 14.39 6.19
C LYS A 161 27.72 13.57 6.48
N PHE A 162 28.72 14.20 7.09
CA PHE A 162 29.92 13.54 7.60
C PHE A 162 30.07 13.83 9.10
N VAL A 163 29.97 12.80 9.92
CA VAL A 163 30.07 12.90 11.38
C VAL A 163 31.46 12.48 11.87
N ASN A 164 31.98 13.18 12.87
CA ASN A 164 33.18 12.75 13.60
C ASN A 164 32.83 11.71 14.67
N LYS A 165 33.82 11.18 15.41
CA LYS A 165 33.61 10.17 16.47
C LYS A 165 32.64 10.61 17.57
N ASN A 166 32.47 11.91 17.78
CA ASN A 166 31.61 12.49 18.81
C ASN A 166 30.22 12.91 18.25
N GLY A 167 29.91 12.60 16.99
CA GLY A 167 28.63 12.94 16.35
C GLY A 167 28.53 14.36 15.79
N GLY A 168 29.54 15.20 15.99
CA GLY A 168 29.61 16.55 15.42
C GLY A 168 30.08 16.58 13.96
N PRO A 169 30.17 17.76 13.32
CA PRO A 169 30.62 17.88 11.94
C PRO A 169 32.09 17.45 11.82
N ASP A 170 32.38 16.54 10.89
CA ASP A 170 33.75 16.29 10.46
C ASP A 170 34.22 17.43 9.56
N ARG A 171 35.16 18.23 10.05
CA ARG A 171 35.69 19.44 9.39
C ARG A 171 36.69 19.14 8.27
N ARG A 172 37.08 17.88 8.07
CA ARG A 172 37.97 17.47 6.96
C ARG A 172 37.24 17.42 5.62
N PHE A 173 35.91 17.32 5.65
CA PHE A 173 35.07 17.31 4.46
C PHE A 173 34.54 18.72 4.17
N ASN A 174 34.94 19.27 3.03
CA ASN A 174 34.33 20.48 2.49
C ASN A 174 32.86 20.22 2.13
N ASN A 175 32.00 21.24 2.24
CA ASN A 175 30.55 21.15 1.99
C ASN A 175 29.79 20.13 2.86
N ASN A 176 30.23 19.91 4.11
CA ASN A 176 29.53 19.09 5.08
C ASN A 176 28.25 19.79 5.58
N ARG A 177 27.13 19.60 4.87
CA ARG A 177 25.83 20.17 5.24
C ARG A 177 25.14 19.33 6.33
N GLN A 178 24.22 19.98 7.05
CA GLN A 178 23.27 19.29 7.90
C GLN A 178 22.20 18.58 7.07
N LEU A 179 21.78 17.41 7.54
CA LEU A 179 20.73 16.57 7.00
C LEU A 179 19.60 16.45 8.02
N PRO A 180 18.35 16.74 7.64
CA PRO A 180 17.20 16.60 8.52
C PRO A 180 16.93 15.13 8.85
N ILE A 181 16.56 14.87 10.11
CA ILE A 181 16.06 13.59 10.58
C ILE A 181 14.54 13.70 10.69
N CYS A 182 13.84 13.02 9.80
CA CYS A 182 12.38 12.98 9.77
C CYS A 182 11.85 11.81 10.59
N TYR A 183 10.63 11.93 11.10
CA TYR A 183 9.95 10.84 11.78
C TYR A 183 8.85 10.28 10.88
N TYR A 184 9.05 9.04 10.42
CA TYR A 184 8.16 8.38 9.48
C TYR A 184 7.45 7.19 10.11
N SER A 185 6.24 6.90 9.62
CA SER A 185 5.44 5.77 10.06
C SER A 185 5.52 4.63 9.06
N TYR A 186 5.58 3.41 9.56
CA TYR A 186 5.74 2.18 8.83
C TYR A 186 4.58 1.23 9.14
N TYR A 187 4.08 0.58 8.11
CA TYR A 187 2.94 -0.35 8.18
C TYR A 187 3.32 -1.65 7.47
N SER A 188 3.44 -2.73 8.23
CA SER A 188 3.80 -4.06 7.71
C SER A 188 2.56 -4.93 7.64
N PHE A 189 2.14 -5.26 6.42
CA PHE A 189 1.05 -6.18 6.13
C PHE A 189 1.62 -7.60 6.04
N THR A 190 1.15 -8.49 6.92
CA THR A 190 1.66 -9.85 7.02
C THR A 190 0.54 -10.88 7.13
N SER A 191 0.74 -12.06 6.55
CA SER A 191 -0.17 -13.20 6.73
C SER A 191 0.59 -14.52 6.74
N SER A 192 0.04 -15.54 7.41
CA SER A 192 0.58 -16.91 7.38
C SER A 192 0.58 -17.52 5.98
N SER A 193 -0.26 -17.00 5.08
CA SER A 193 -0.37 -17.42 3.68
C SER A 193 0.66 -16.77 2.75
N GLY A 194 1.63 -16.01 3.29
CA GLY A 194 2.77 -15.48 2.52
C GLY A 194 2.69 -14.02 2.07
N ILE A 195 1.78 -13.22 2.61
CA ILE A 195 1.86 -11.75 2.45
C ILE A 195 2.95 -11.22 3.38
N TYR A 196 3.87 -10.44 2.84
CA TYR A 196 4.86 -9.68 3.60
C TYR A 196 5.24 -8.43 2.81
N GLU A 197 4.51 -7.34 3.04
CA GLU A 197 4.73 -6.06 2.38
C GLU A 197 4.78 -4.95 3.42
N THR A 198 5.75 -4.05 3.31
CA THR A 198 5.89 -2.91 4.22
C THR A 198 5.82 -1.60 3.44
N ILE A 199 4.97 -0.69 3.89
CA ILE A 199 4.95 0.70 3.41
C ILE A 199 5.44 1.66 4.48
N CYS A 200 5.93 2.81 4.05
CA CYS A 200 6.38 3.92 4.88
C CYS A 200 5.69 5.20 4.39
N THR A 201 5.24 6.06 5.31
CA THR A 201 4.59 7.33 4.99
C THR A 201 5.36 8.51 5.53
N SER A 202 5.37 9.61 4.77
CA SER A 202 5.98 10.87 5.22
C SER A 202 5.17 11.53 6.34
N ARG A 203 3.84 11.58 6.19
CA ARG A 203 2.94 12.01 7.26
C ARG A 203 2.91 10.94 8.35
N ASN A 204 3.23 11.36 9.57
CA ASN A 204 3.14 10.53 10.76
C ASN A 204 1.69 10.06 10.97
N GLY A 205 1.52 8.77 11.23
CA GLY A 205 0.22 8.17 11.52
C GLY A 205 -0.74 8.10 10.33
N ALA A 206 -0.26 8.32 9.09
CA ALA A 206 -1.15 8.42 7.92
C ALA A 206 -2.09 7.22 7.75
N PHE A 207 -1.64 5.99 8.00
CA PHE A 207 -2.47 4.78 7.91
C PHE A 207 -3.00 4.31 9.26
N ASP A 208 -2.86 5.07 10.35
CA ASP A 208 -3.20 4.58 11.70
C ASP A 208 -4.69 4.24 11.83
N ASN A 209 -5.56 5.18 11.45
CA ASN A 209 -7.00 4.97 11.49
C ASN A 209 -7.42 3.83 10.55
N PHE A 210 -6.89 3.81 9.33
CA PHE A 210 -7.22 2.76 8.35
C PHE A 210 -6.79 1.37 8.83
N SER A 211 -5.55 1.22 9.29
CA SER A 211 -5.02 -0.06 9.80
C SER A 211 -5.75 -0.53 11.07
N GLN A 212 -6.11 0.38 11.97
CA GLN A 212 -6.93 0.04 13.13
C GLN A 212 -8.32 -0.45 12.71
N PHE A 213 -8.93 0.23 11.74
CA PHE A 213 -10.25 -0.14 11.24
C PHE A 213 -10.24 -1.52 10.56
N VAL A 214 -9.26 -1.78 9.69
CA VAL A 214 -9.06 -3.12 9.08
C VAL A 214 -8.86 -4.19 10.15
N THR A 215 -8.07 -3.90 11.20
CA THR A 215 -7.85 -4.82 12.31
C THR A 215 -9.15 -5.10 13.07
N ALA A 216 -9.99 -4.08 13.29
CA ALA A 216 -11.30 -4.23 13.94
C ALA A 216 -12.25 -5.11 13.12
N ILE A 217 -12.28 -4.95 11.79
CA ILE A 217 -13.03 -5.87 10.90
C ILE A 217 -12.52 -7.30 11.07
N GLY A 218 -11.19 -7.49 11.10
CA GLY A 218 -10.60 -8.80 11.34
C GLY A 218 -10.97 -9.42 12.69
N GLN A 219 -11.05 -8.61 13.75
CA GLN A 219 -11.52 -9.06 15.07
C GLN A 219 -13.00 -9.47 15.04
N PHE A 220 -13.85 -8.70 14.36
CA PHE A 220 -15.26 -9.02 14.17
C PHE A 220 -15.44 -10.34 13.40
N GLN A 221 -14.69 -10.53 12.31
CA GLN A 221 -14.68 -11.78 11.55
C GLN A 221 -14.30 -13.00 12.40
N ARG A 222 -13.32 -12.86 13.31
CA ARG A 222 -12.96 -13.94 14.24
C ARG A 222 -14.12 -14.30 15.18
N LYS A 223 -14.80 -13.29 15.73
CA LYS A 223 -15.96 -13.51 16.61
C LYS A 223 -17.10 -14.21 15.90
N MET A 224 -17.40 -13.83 14.66
CA MET A 224 -18.48 -14.44 13.87
C MET A 224 -18.21 -15.89 13.44
N GLN A 225 -16.97 -16.38 13.53
CA GLN A 225 -16.66 -17.79 13.26
C GLN A 225 -16.70 -18.70 14.48
N LEU A 226 -16.74 -18.10 15.68
CA LEU A 226 -16.83 -18.82 16.94
C LEU A 226 -18.29 -19.04 17.38
N ASN A 227 -19.24 -18.38 16.69
CA ASN A 227 -20.68 -18.56 16.82
C ASN A 227 -21.18 -19.45 15.69
#